data_AF-A0A7K6GAH9-F1
#
_entry.id   AF-A0A7K6GAH9-F1
#
_cell.length_a   1.000
_cell.length_b   1.000
_cell.length_c   1.000
_cell.angle_alpha   90.00
_cell.angle_beta   90.00
_cell.angle_gamma   90.00
#
_symmetry.space_group_name_H-M   'P 1'
#
loop_
_entity.id
_entity.type
_entity.pdbx_description
1 polymer ?
#
loop_
_entity_poly.entity_id
_entity_poly.type
_entity_poly.pdbx_seq_one_letter_code
_entity_poly.pdbx_strand_id
1 'polypeptide(L)' 'FGRGAEIPCVLGISNEFVVLMDLGAKEVVFNCFTGDVIGWSAEGAALRIYHGRGDLVSVRAGAPGADGDRGA' A
#
# COMPACT_ATOMS: atom_id res chain seq x y z
N PHE A 1 6.69 18.46 -1.57
CA PHE A 1 6.57 17.13 -2.23
C PHE A 1 7.63 16.21 -1.64
N GLY A 2 7.41 15.78 -0.39
CA GLY A 2 8.33 14.88 0.29
C GLY A 2 8.22 13.51 -0.36
N ARG A 3 9.19 13.13 -1.18
CA ARG A 3 9.40 11.73 -1.51
C ARG A 3 9.96 11.09 -0.23
N GLY A 4 9.06 10.64 0.65
CA GLY A 4 9.42 9.61 1.61
C GLY A 4 10.03 8.44 0.85
N ALA A 5 11.02 7.78 1.42
CA ALA A 5 11.63 6.62 0.79
C ALA A 5 10.54 5.59 0.47
N GLU A 6 10.54 5.06 -0.75
CA GLU A 6 9.67 3.92 -1.08
C GLU A 6 10.17 2.71 -0.31
N ILE A 7 9.27 2.01 0.38
CA ILE A 7 9.58 0.80 1.15
C ILE A 7 8.90 -0.39 0.46
N PRO A 8 9.60 -1.53 0.28
CA PRO A 8 8.98 -2.76 -0.16
C PRO A 8 7.87 -3.17 0.81
N CYS A 9 6.63 -3.20 0.32
CA CYS A 9 5.47 -3.50 1.14
C CYS A 9 4.46 -4.36 0.40
N VAL A 10 3.55 -4.95 1.17
CA VAL A 10 2.33 -5.60 0.65
C VAL A 10 1.11 -4.80 1.05
N LEU A 11 0.14 -4.72 0.14
CA LEU A 11 -1.18 -4.16 0.39
C LEU A 11 -2.13 -5.29 0.82
N GLY A 12 -2.71 -5.16 2.01
CA GLY A 12 -3.78 -6.03 2.51
C GLY A 12 -5.10 -5.27 2.54
N ILE A 13 -6.18 -5.90 2.06
CA ILE A 13 -7.54 -5.34 2.11
C ILE A 13 -8.47 -6.42 2.67
N SER A 14 -9.23 -6.06 3.70
CA SER A 14 -10.32 -6.86 4.25
C SER A 14 -11.60 -6.01 4.33
N ASN A 15 -12.68 -6.63 4.80
CA ASN A 15 -13.91 -5.89 5.07
C ASN A 15 -13.73 -4.81 6.16
N GLU A 16 -12.77 -5.00 7.07
CA GLU A 16 -12.58 -4.12 8.22
C GLU A 16 -11.40 -3.16 8.06
N PHE A 17 -10.31 -3.60 7.43
CA PHE A 17 -9.07 -2.85 7.38
C PHE A 17 -8.45 -2.80 5.98
N VAL A 18 -7.82 -1.66 5.68
CA VAL A 18 -6.80 -1.52 4.64
C VAL A 18 -5.47 -1.33 5.34
N VAL A 19 -4.48 -2.16 5.00
CA VAL A 19 -3.16 -2.16 5.66
C VAL A 19 -2.02 -2.17 4.65
N LEU A 20 -0.91 -1.52 4.99
CA LEU A 20 0.39 -1.74 4.35
C LEU A 20 1.35 -2.34 5.38
N MET A 21 2.02 -3.42 4.98
CA MET A 21 3.04 -4.07 5.79
C MET A 21 4.40 -3.95 5.12
N ASP A 22 5.40 -3.46 5.85
CA ASP A 22 6.80 -3.46 5.45
C ASP A 22 7.33 -4.90 5.48
N LEU A 23 7.86 -5.38 4.35
CA LEU A 23 8.39 -6.74 4.23
C LEU A 23 9.74 -6.94 4.91
N GLY A 24 10.55 -5.87 5.05
CA GLY A 24 11.85 -5.91 5.71
C GLY A 24 11.70 -5.91 7.22
N ALA A 25 10.94 -4.95 7.75
CA ALA A 25 10.68 -4.84 9.19
C ALA A 25 9.68 -5.88 9.70
N LYS A 26 8.83 -6.43 8.83
CA LYS A 26 7.71 -7.33 9.16
C LYS A 26 6.67 -6.68 10.08
N GLU A 27 6.41 -5.39 9.86
CA GLU A 27 5.53 -4.57 10.68
C GLU A 27 4.46 -3.87 9.83
N VAL A 28 3.31 -3.59 10.44
CA VAL A 28 2.25 -2.79 9.80
C VAL A 28 2.65 -1.32 9.89
N VAL A 29 2.92 -0.71 8.73
CA VAL A 29 3.37 0.70 8.63
C VAL A 29 2.23 1.66 8.26
N PHE A 30 1.09 1.12 7.83
CA PHE A 30 -0.15 1.86 7.62
C PHE A 30 -1.34 0.96 7.92
N ASN A 31 -2.36 1.50 8.59
CA ASN A 31 -3.69 0.90 8.65
C ASN A 31 -4.76 1.99 8.70
N CYS A 32 -5.92 1.71 8.12
CA CYS A 32 -7.15 2.44 8.39
C CYS A 32 -8.34 1.48 8.34
N PHE A 33 -9.47 1.89 8.91
CA PHE A 33 -10.71 1.16 8.70
C PHE A 33 -11.14 1.31 7.24
N THR A 34 -11.68 0.24 6.65
CA THR A 34 -12.20 0.29 5.27
C THR A 34 -13.28 1.37 5.11
N GLY A 35 -14.07 1.63 6.15
CA GLY A 35 -15.07 2.71 6.16
C GLY A 35 -14.49 4.13 6.15
N ASP A 36 -13.21 4.31 6.49
CA ASP A 36 -12.53 5.61 6.43
C ASP A 36 -11.96 5.91 5.03
N VAL A 37 -11.98 4.94 4.12
CA VAL A 37 -11.57 5.15 2.73
C VAL A 37 -12.66 5.94 2.01
N ILE A 38 -12.33 7.16 1.60
CA ILE A 38 -13.28 8.05 0.91
C ILE A 38 -13.21 7.89 -0.63
N GLY A 39 -12.14 7.28 -1.14
CA GLY A 39 -11.99 6.97 -2.56
C GLY A 39 -10.58 6.51 -2.92
N TRP A 40 -10.43 6.00 -4.14
CA TRP A 40 -9.14 5.61 -4.70
C TRP A 40 -9.03 5.99 -6.18
N SER A 41 -7.80 6.13 -6.66
CA SER A 41 -7.51 6.31 -8.09
C SER A 41 -6.24 5.56 -8.48
N ALA A 42 -6.14 5.22 -9.76
CA ALA A 42 -4.94 4.62 -10.33
C ALA A 42 -4.27 5.62 -11.30
N GLU A 43 -2.94 5.71 -11.23
CA GLU A 43 -2.12 6.45 -12.20
C GLU A 43 -0.88 5.64 -12.56
N GLY A 44 -0.86 5.12 -13.78
CA GLY A 44 0.16 4.15 -14.19
C GLY A 44 0.16 2.93 -13.27
N ALA A 45 1.33 2.62 -12.68
CA ALA A 45 1.48 1.52 -11.74
C ALA A 45 1.13 1.89 -10.29
N ALA A 46 0.72 3.14 -10.01
CA ALA A 46 0.43 3.60 -8.65
C ALA A 46 -1.07 3.53 -8.34
N LEU A 47 -1.41 2.94 -7.19
CA LEU A 47 -2.70 3.07 -6.54
C LEU A 47 -2.60 4.16 -5.47
N ARG A 48 -3.55 5.11 -5.49
CA ARG A 48 -3.71 6.16 -4.49
C ARG A 48 -4.98 5.90 -3.70
N ILE A 49 -4.85 5.84 -2.38
CA ILE A 49 -5.95 5.61 -1.46
C ILE A 49 -6.11 6.86 -0.61
N TYR A 50 -7.27 7.50 -0.72
CA TYR A 50 -7.63 8.68 0.06
C TYR A 50 -8.47 8.25 1.25
N HIS A 51 -8.12 8.70 2.44
CA HIS A 51 -8.76 8.27 3.68
C HIS A 51 -8.95 9.41 4.70
N GLY A 52 -9.83 9.19 5.68
CA GLY A 52 -10.11 10.12 6.75
C GLY A 52 -10.55 11.49 6.23
N ARG A 53 -9.75 12.52 6.48
CA ARG A 53 -10.04 13.92 6.05
C ARG A 53 -9.40 14.30 4.71
N GLY A 54 -9.00 13.31 3.91
CA GLY A 54 -8.32 13.51 2.62
C GLY A 54 -6.82 13.24 2.65
N ASP A 55 -6.33 12.52 3.66
CA ASP A 55 -4.96 12.03 3.70
C ASP A 55 -4.75 10.99 2.60
N LEU A 56 -3.50 10.85 2.15
CA LEU A 56 -3.13 10.03 1.01
C LEU A 56 -2.06 9.03 1.40
N VAL A 57 -2.34 7.75 1.14
CA VAL A 57 -1.31 6.72 1.02
C VAL A 57 -1.24 6.26 -0.44
N SER A 58 -0.02 6.02 -0.93
CA SER A 58 0.17 5.52 -2.29
C SER A 58 1.06 4.29 -2.26
N VAL A 59 0.64 3.27 -3.00
CA VAL A 59 1.44 2.09 -3.30
C VAL A 59 1.66 2.00 -4.79
N ARG A 60 2.82 1.50 -5.21
CA ARG A 60 3.11 1.21 -6.61
C ARG A 60 3.25 -0.30 -6.77
N ALA A 61 2.66 -0.84 -7.83
CA ALA A 61 2.91 -2.22 -8.23
C ALA A 61 4.43 -2.39 -8.46
N GLY A 62 5.01 -3.41 -7.83
CA GLY A 62 6.40 -3.80 -8.07
C GLY A 62 6.61 -4.19 -9.54
N ALA A 63 7.86 -4.12 -10.00
CA ALA A 63 8.19 -4.60 -11.34
C ALA A 63 7.82 -6.09 -11.48
N PRO A 64 7.26 -6.52 -12.63
CA PRO A 64 7.02 -7.94 -12.87
C PRO A 64 8.33 -8.73 -12.70
N GLY A 65 8.35 -9.69 -11.77
CA GLY A 65 9.53 -10.49 -11.43
C GLY A 65 10.31 -10.06 -10.18
N ALA A 66 9.82 -9.07 -9.41
CA ALA A 66 10.39 -8.71 -8.11
C ALA A 66 9.97 -9.64 -6.95
N ASP A 67 9.01 -10.53 -7.18
CA ASP A 67 8.82 -11.70 -6.33
C ASP A 67 9.98 -12.66 -6.61
N GLY A 68 10.98 -12.61 -5.73
CA GLY A 68 12.07 -13.57 -5.73
C GLY A 68 11.50 -14.99 -5.72
N ASP A 69 11.93 -15.78 -6.71
CA ASP A 69 12.18 -17.20 -6.58
C ASP A 69 11.30 -17.94 -5.55
N ARG A 70 10.11 -18.35 -5.98
CA ARG A 70 9.53 -19.60 -5.48
C ARG A 70 9.74 -20.70 -6.52
N GLY A 71 11.01 -20.99 -6.80
CA GLY A 71 11.42 -22.33 -7.17
C GLY A 71 11.45 -23.23 -5.93
N ALA A 72 10.37 -24.00 -5.75
CA ALA A 72 10.35 -25.34 -5.14
C ALA A 72 8.94 -25.94 -5.32
#